data_AF-A0A239C7H5-F1
#
_entry.id   AF-A0A239C7H5-F1
#
_cell.length_a   1.000
_cell.length_b   1.000
_cell.length_c   1.000
_cell.angle_alpha   90.00
_cell.angle_beta   90.00
_cell.angle_gamma   90.00
#
_symmetry.space_group_name_H-M   'P 1'
#
loop_
_entity.id
_entity.type
_entity.pdbx_description
1 polymer ?
#
loop_
_entity_poly.entity_id
_entity_poly.type
_entity_poly.pdbx_seq_one_letter_code
_entity_poly.pdbx_strand_id
1 'polypeptide(L)'
;MVLGPDGLGPLKLRMPLDEALATGMLHHEQVREASRECSESRKYRTYWMRGQKEGLVWLTPELGVVGIWAYGDIATPEGIRLGSSREMVERAYPDAFDLVGEINYGRSSAKVPGNGDRATYRFSTRFDEVSALSIEVTGQRCIY
;
A
#
# COMPACT_ATOMS: atom_id res chain seq x y z
N MET A 1 6.41 -12.88 5.01
CA MET A 1 5.40 -12.80 3.92
C MET A 1 5.82 -11.67 3.00
N VAL A 2 5.59 -11.77 1.69
CA VAL A 2 6.10 -10.81 0.70
C VAL A 2 4.97 -9.96 0.14
N LEU A 3 5.14 -8.64 0.17
CA LEU A 3 4.29 -7.68 -0.54
C LEU A 3 4.77 -7.60 -1.99
N GLY A 4 4.42 -8.60 -2.77
CA GLY A 4 4.91 -8.81 -4.13
C GLY A 4 4.17 -7.98 -5.18
N PRO A 5 4.50 -8.18 -6.47
CA PRO A 5 4.06 -7.29 -7.54
C PRO A 5 2.55 -7.16 -7.69
N ASP A 6 1.81 -8.21 -7.33
CA ASP A 6 0.36 -8.23 -7.47
C ASP A 6 -0.37 -8.08 -6.11
N GLY A 7 0.33 -7.99 -4.98
CA GLY A 7 -0.26 -7.89 -3.64
C GLY A 7 0.41 -8.77 -2.58
N LEU A 8 -0.36 -9.19 -1.58
CA LEU A 8 0.13 -9.87 -0.36
C LEU A 8 -0.45 -11.27 -0.24
N GLY A 9 0.35 -12.30 -0.53
CA GLY A 9 -0.14 -13.69 -0.50
C GLY A 9 -1.33 -13.88 -1.45
N PRO A 10 -2.46 -14.47 -1.01
CA PRO A 10 -3.66 -14.61 -1.83
C PRO A 10 -4.45 -13.31 -2.02
N LEU A 11 -4.20 -12.26 -1.22
CA LEU A 11 -4.85 -10.96 -1.38
C LEU A 11 -4.14 -10.18 -2.50
N LYS A 12 -4.87 -9.88 -3.59
CA LYS A 12 -4.31 -9.20 -4.76
C LYS A 12 -4.93 -7.83 -5.01
N LEU A 13 -4.17 -6.94 -5.63
CA LEU A 13 -4.73 -5.71 -6.19
C LEU A 13 -5.80 -6.04 -7.23
N ARG A 14 -6.79 -5.15 -7.34
CA ARG A 14 -7.97 -5.25 -8.21
C ARG A 14 -8.89 -6.44 -7.95
N MET A 15 -8.65 -7.19 -6.87
CA MET A 15 -9.55 -8.23 -6.40
C MET A 15 -10.86 -7.59 -5.92
N PRO A 16 -12.05 -8.04 -6.37
CA PRO A 16 -13.32 -7.53 -5.88
C PRO A 16 -13.53 -7.89 -4.40
N LEU A 17 -14.45 -7.19 -3.72
CA LEU A 17 -14.61 -7.29 -2.27
C LEU A 17 -14.93 -8.72 -1.79
N ASP A 18 -15.81 -9.41 -2.50
CA ASP A 18 -16.22 -10.78 -2.19
C ASP A 18 -15.04 -11.76 -2.28
N GLU A 19 -14.22 -11.67 -3.34
CA GLU A 19 -12.99 -12.45 -3.47
C GLU A 19 -11.97 -12.08 -2.37
N ALA A 20 -11.83 -10.79 -2.07
CA ALA A 20 -10.90 -10.31 -1.04
C ALA A 20 -11.29 -10.82 0.36
N LEU A 21 -12.59 -10.85 0.68
CA LEU A 21 -13.12 -11.45 1.90
C LEU A 21 -12.92 -12.97 1.92
N ALA A 22 -13.10 -13.64 0.77
CA ALA A 22 -12.93 -15.08 0.63
C ALA A 22 -11.48 -15.55 0.89
N THR A 23 -10.48 -14.67 0.77
CA THR A 23 -9.09 -14.99 1.19
C THR A 23 -8.96 -15.31 2.68
N GLY A 24 -9.92 -14.89 3.50
CA GLY A 24 -9.87 -14.99 4.96
C GLY A 24 -8.89 -14.01 5.61
N MET A 25 -8.13 -13.23 4.83
CA MET A 25 -7.12 -12.30 5.33
C MET A 25 -7.72 -11.00 5.88
N LEU A 26 -8.96 -10.67 5.51
CA LEU A 26 -9.62 -9.44 5.95
C LEU A 26 -10.53 -9.71 7.16
N HIS A 27 -10.58 -8.74 8.07
CA HIS A 27 -11.57 -8.69 9.14
C HIS A 27 -11.90 -7.24 9.49
N HIS A 28 -13.07 -7.05 10.10
CA HIS A 28 -13.55 -5.76 10.61
C HIS A 28 -13.52 -4.62 9.58
N GLU A 29 -14.65 -4.40 8.93
CA GLU A 29 -14.81 -3.25 8.04
C GLU A 29 -14.82 -1.95 8.85
N GLN A 30 -13.91 -1.03 8.54
CA GLN A 30 -14.08 0.39 8.83
C GLN A 30 -14.57 1.08 7.57
N VAL A 31 -15.86 1.41 7.56
CA VAL A 31 -16.41 2.36 6.60
C VAL A 31 -15.94 3.73 7.05
N ARG A 32 -15.10 4.37 6.24
CA ARG A 32 -14.75 5.78 6.43
C ARG A 32 -15.17 6.52 5.16
N GLU A 33 -15.70 7.73 5.34
CA GLU A 33 -16.12 8.53 4.20
C GLU A 33 -14.91 9.02 3.40
N ALA A 34 -15.06 8.95 2.07
CA ALA A 34 -14.14 9.47 1.06
C ALA A 34 -13.61 10.87 1.39
N SER A 35 -12.28 11.07 1.27
CA SER A 35 -11.75 12.44 1.21
C SER A 35 -12.42 13.14 0.02
N ARG A 36 -12.59 14.47 0.11
CA ARG A 36 -13.30 15.27 -0.91
C ARG A 36 -12.75 15.08 -2.34
N GLU A 37 -11.51 14.63 -2.47
CA GLU A 37 -10.77 14.40 -3.71
C GLU A 37 -11.12 13.07 -4.39
N CYS A 38 -11.83 12.17 -3.70
CA CYS A 38 -12.46 10.97 -4.25
C CYS A 38 -13.74 11.29 -5.05
N SER A 39 -13.74 12.38 -5.82
CA SER A 39 -14.95 13.16 -6.15
C SER A 39 -15.97 12.50 -7.09
N GLU A 40 -15.83 11.22 -7.40
CA GLU A 40 -16.83 10.48 -8.20
C GLU A 40 -17.32 9.17 -7.55
N SER A 41 -16.55 8.51 -6.67
CA SER A 41 -16.98 7.23 -6.08
C SER A 41 -17.52 7.31 -4.64
N ARG A 42 -17.20 8.36 -3.85
CA ARG A 42 -17.65 8.62 -2.44
C ARG A 42 -17.63 7.43 -1.45
N LYS A 43 -17.14 6.26 -1.85
CA LYS A 43 -17.21 5.01 -1.11
C LYS A 43 -15.83 4.37 -1.20
N TYR A 44 -14.96 4.65 -0.24
CA TYR A 44 -13.85 3.74 0.03
C TYR A 44 -14.20 2.92 1.26
N ARG A 45 -13.68 1.70 1.29
CA ARG A 45 -13.77 0.82 2.45
C ARG A 45 -12.38 0.48 2.89
N THR A 46 -12.19 0.44 4.21
CA THR A 46 -10.93 0.02 4.80
C THR A 46 -11.16 -1.24 5.63
N TYR A 47 -10.26 -2.20 5.51
CA TYR A 47 -10.31 -3.45 6.25
C TYR A 47 -9.00 -3.67 6.97
N TRP A 48 -9.08 -4.22 8.17
CA TRP A 48 -7.91 -4.63 8.92
C TRP A 48 -7.50 -6.04 8.54
N MET A 49 -6.19 -6.31 8.60
CA MET A 49 -5.65 -7.64 8.39
C MET A 49 -5.96 -8.56 9.57
N ARG A 50 -6.57 -9.72 9.30
CA ARG A 50 -7.05 -10.66 10.32
C ARG A 50 -5.92 -11.13 11.24
N GLY A 51 -6.16 -11.02 12.54
CA GLY A 51 -5.21 -11.43 13.56
C GLY A 51 -4.02 -10.49 13.70
N GLN A 52 -4.07 -9.31 13.09
CA GLN A 52 -3.02 -8.31 13.14
C GLN A 52 -3.52 -7.05 13.83
N LYS A 53 -2.64 -6.41 14.60
CA LYS A 53 -2.91 -5.13 15.25
C LYS A 53 -2.78 -3.95 14.27
N GLU A 54 -2.10 -4.20 13.16
CA GLU A 54 -1.72 -3.22 12.13
C GLU A 54 -1.91 -3.88 10.76
N GLY A 55 -1.91 -3.09 9.70
CA GLY A 55 -2.16 -3.57 8.34
C GLY A 55 -3.56 -3.22 7.88
N LEU A 56 -3.60 -2.47 6.78
CA LEU A 56 -4.80 -1.89 6.22
C LEU A 56 -4.92 -2.27 4.75
N VAL A 57 -6.14 -2.56 4.34
CA VAL A 57 -6.49 -2.83 2.96
C VAL A 57 -7.54 -1.83 2.54
N TRP A 58 -7.28 -1.17 1.43
CA TRP A 58 -8.14 -0.16 0.84
C TRP A 58 -8.87 -0.73 -0.36
N LEU A 59 -10.18 -0.52 -0.40
CA LEU A 59 -11.05 -0.96 -1.48
C LEU A 59 -11.93 0.17 -1.98
N THR A 60 -12.21 0.17 -3.28
CA THR A 60 -13.31 0.94 -3.88
C THR A 60 -14.28 -0.02 -4.58
N PRO A 61 -15.58 0.32 -4.66
CA PRO A 61 -16.56 -0.50 -5.39
C PRO A 61 -16.18 -0.74 -6.85
N GLU A 62 -15.52 0.23 -7.50
CA GLU A 62 -15.24 0.20 -8.93
C GLU A 62 -13.96 -0.58 -9.27
N LEU A 63 -12.95 -0.53 -8.40
CA LEU A 63 -11.64 -1.12 -8.67
C LEU A 63 -11.33 -2.34 -7.81
N GLY A 64 -12.11 -2.63 -6.77
CA GLY A 64 -11.77 -3.66 -5.79
C GLY A 64 -10.63 -3.20 -4.88
N VAL A 65 -9.70 -4.09 -4.54
CA VAL A 65 -8.52 -3.77 -3.74
C VAL A 65 -7.60 -2.79 -4.47
N VAL A 66 -7.50 -1.57 -3.94
CA VAL A 66 -6.68 -0.48 -4.50
C VAL A 66 -5.39 -0.24 -3.73
N GLY A 67 -5.29 -0.73 -2.50
CA GLY A 67 -4.09 -0.57 -1.68
C GLY A 67 -3.96 -1.62 -0.59
N ILE A 68 -2.74 -2.08 -0.35
CA ILE A 68 -2.41 -3.03 0.73
C ILE A 68 -1.21 -2.47 1.48
N TRP A 69 -1.37 -2.24 2.79
CA TRP A 69 -0.34 -1.74 3.68
C TRP A 69 0.44 -2.89 4.31
N ALA A 70 1.76 -2.79 4.30
CA ALA A 70 2.64 -3.67 5.05
C ALA A 70 2.50 -3.42 6.56
N TYR A 71 2.79 -4.46 7.34
CA TYR A 71 2.82 -4.47 8.79
C TYR A 71 3.80 -5.54 9.26
N GLY A 72 4.28 -5.43 10.51
CA GLY A 72 5.26 -6.36 11.06
C GLY A 72 6.47 -6.57 10.13
N ASP A 73 6.82 -7.83 9.87
CA ASP A 73 7.98 -8.21 9.04
C ASP A 73 7.65 -8.38 7.55
N ILE A 74 6.54 -7.83 7.06
CA ILE A 74 6.24 -7.85 5.62
C ILE A 74 7.24 -6.97 4.88
N ALA A 75 7.86 -7.55 3.85
CA ALA A 75 8.81 -6.87 2.99
C ALA A 75 8.39 -6.96 1.52
N THR A 76 8.89 -6.03 0.71
CA THR A 76 8.91 -6.16 -0.75
C THR A 76 9.82 -7.32 -1.18
N PRO A 77 9.77 -7.78 -2.44
CA PRO A 77 10.70 -8.78 -2.96
C PRO A 77 12.18 -8.39 -2.79
N GLU A 78 12.47 -7.09 -2.85
CA GLU A 78 13.80 -6.50 -2.68
C GLU A 78 14.23 -6.38 -1.20
N GLY A 79 13.36 -6.74 -0.26
CA GLY A 79 13.65 -6.79 1.17
C GLY A 79 13.33 -5.49 1.93
N ILE A 80 12.67 -4.53 1.31
CA ILE A 80 12.28 -3.28 1.97
C ILE A 80 11.02 -3.51 2.82
N ARG A 81 11.11 -3.14 4.09
CA ARG A 81 10.05 -3.26 5.11
C ARG A 81 10.05 -2.06 6.05
N LEU A 82 9.08 -2.02 6.97
CA LEU A 82 9.08 -1.05 8.08
C LEU A 82 10.42 -1.10 8.83
N GLY A 83 10.99 0.07 9.14
CA GLY A 83 12.31 0.25 9.74
C GLY A 83 13.50 0.15 8.77
N SER A 84 13.30 -0.08 7.47
CA SER A 84 14.40 -0.01 6.49
C SER A 84 14.87 1.43 6.34
N SER A 85 16.18 1.67 6.14
CA SER A 85 16.66 3.02 5.93
C SER A 85 16.25 3.57 4.57
N ARG A 86 16.16 4.90 4.45
CA ARG A 86 16.00 5.61 3.18
C ARG A 86 17.03 5.16 2.14
N GLU A 87 18.29 5.00 2.54
CA GLU A 87 19.37 4.54 1.66
C GLU A 87 19.09 3.13 1.10
N MET A 88 18.52 2.23 1.91
CA MET A 88 18.12 0.90 1.41
C MET A 88 17.01 1.02 0.36
N VAL A 89 16.04 1.91 0.57
CA VAL A 89 14.96 2.18 -0.41
C VAL A 89 15.55 2.69 -1.72
N GLU A 90 16.43 3.69 -1.67
CA GLU A 90 17.08 4.29 -2.85
C GLU A 90 17.94 3.26 -3.61
N ARG A 91 18.60 2.35 -2.90
CA ARG A 91 19.38 1.28 -3.52
C ARG A 91 18.50 0.21 -4.18
N ALA A 92 17.40 -0.17 -3.54
CA ALA A 92 16.47 -1.15 -4.06
C ALA A 92 15.62 -0.61 -5.22
N TYR A 93 15.28 0.68 -5.15
CA TYR A 93 14.45 1.38 -6.12
C TYR A 93 15.11 2.70 -6.52
N PRO A 94 16.08 2.68 -7.45
CA PRO A 94 16.79 3.89 -7.88
C PRO A 94 15.89 4.93 -8.57
N ASP A 95 14.68 4.54 -8.98
CA ASP A 95 13.65 5.39 -9.55
C ASP A 95 12.66 5.94 -8.51
N ALA A 96 12.81 5.57 -7.23
CA ALA A 96 11.99 6.07 -6.14
C ALA A 96 12.39 7.51 -5.79
N PHE A 97 11.79 8.48 -6.47
CA PHE A 97 12.06 9.89 -6.17
C PHE A 97 11.14 10.44 -5.09
N ASP A 98 11.71 11.28 -4.23
CA ASP A 98 11.04 12.06 -3.19
C ASP A 98 9.94 12.94 -3.81
N LEU A 99 8.70 12.66 -3.46
CA LEU A 99 7.61 13.59 -3.63
C LEU A 99 7.37 14.25 -2.27
N VAL A 100 8.22 15.24 -1.97
CA VAL A 100 8.08 16.18 -0.85
C VAL A 100 8.43 15.59 0.54
N GLY A 101 9.37 16.23 1.23
CA GLY A 101 9.68 15.91 2.62
C GLY A 101 10.62 16.93 3.29
N GLU A 102 10.34 17.25 4.56
CA GLU A 102 11.26 17.93 5.46
C GLU A 102 12.32 16.95 5.97
N ILE A 103 13.41 17.44 6.57
CA ILE A 103 14.54 16.65 7.10
C ILE A 103 14.11 15.42 7.93
N ASN A 104 12.93 15.46 8.57
CA ASN A 104 12.45 14.39 9.44
C ASN A 104 11.31 13.52 8.87
N TYR A 105 10.68 13.91 7.76
CA TYR A 105 9.54 13.21 7.17
C TYR A 105 9.61 13.25 5.65
N GLY A 106 9.69 12.08 5.02
CA GLY A 106 9.71 11.94 3.56
C GLY A 106 8.55 11.11 3.04
N ARG A 107 8.17 11.36 1.79
CA ARG A 107 7.28 10.49 1.02
C ARG A 107 7.92 10.20 -0.33
N SER A 108 7.99 8.93 -0.70
CA SER A 108 8.51 8.51 -1.99
C SER A 108 7.63 7.42 -2.59
N SER A 109 7.74 7.25 -3.90
CA SER A 109 7.03 6.22 -4.63
C SER A 109 7.93 5.57 -5.67
N ALA A 110 7.89 4.24 -5.77
CA ALA A 110 8.67 3.45 -6.71
C ALA A 110 7.77 2.65 -7.63
N LYS A 111 8.23 2.38 -8.85
CA LYS A 111 7.59 1.36 -9.68
C LYS A 111 7.73 0.00 -9.01
N VAL A 112 6.71 -0.84 -9.22
CA VAL A 112 6.72 -2.22 -8.73
C VAL A 112 7.36 -3.12 -9.79
N PRO A 113 8.55 -3.71 -9.55
CA PRO A 113 9.21 -4.57 -10.53
C PRO A 113 8.33 -5.76 -10.93
N GLY A 114 8.21 -6.02 -12.23
CA GLY A 114 7.41 -7.12 -12.76
C GLY A 114 5.90 -6.88 -12.79
N ASN A 115 5.39 -5.69 -12.47
CA ASN A 115 3.94 -5.42 -12.46
C ASN A 115 3.41 -4.61 -13.66
N GLY A 116 4.29 -4.18 -14.58
CA GLY A 116 3.88 -3.53 -15.84
C GLY A 116 3.16 -2.18 -15.65
N ASP A 117 3.65 -1.36 -14.72
CA ASP A 117 3.11 -0.04 -14.35
C ASP A 117 1.67 -0.06 -13.77
N ARG A 118 1.12 -1.23 -13.44
CA ARG A 118 -0.25 -1.33 -12.86
C ARG A 118 -0.30 -0.99 -11.38
N ALA A 119 0.84 -0.96 -10.70
CA ALA A 119 0.98 -0.65 -9.29
C ALA A 119 2.26 0.11 -8.97
N THR A 120 2.22 0.80 -7.83
CA THR A 120 3.31 1.61 -7.28
C THR A 120 3.51 1.24 -5.81
N TYR A 121 4.77 1.07 -5.39
CA TYR A 121 5.10 1.06 -3.97
C TYR A 121 5.15 2.49 -3.45
N ARG A 122 4.55 2.73 -2.29
CA ARG A 122 4.66 4.02 -1.60
C ARG A 122 5.33 3.83 -0.26
N PHE A 123 6.26 4.73 0.04
CA PHE A 123 7.01 4.74 1.28
C PHE A 123 6.77 6.08 1.98
N SER A 124 6.57 6.03 3.29
CA SER A 124 6.76 7.20 4.15
C SER A 124 7.96 6.97 5.03
N THR A 125 8.85 7.94 5.13
CA THR A 125 10.00 7.88 6.02
C THR A 125 9.82 8.82 7.20
N ARG A 126 10.32 8.42 8.36
CA ARG A 126 10.40 9.23 9.57
C ARG A 126 11.79 9.04 10.16
N PHE A 127 12.53 10.13 10.37
CA PHE A 127 13.93 10.09 10.82
C PHE A 127 14.78 9.10 9.99
N ASP A 128 14.70 9.22 8.66
CA ASP A 128 15.41 8.37 7.67
C ASP A 128 15.06 6.87 7.65
N GLU A 129 14.02 6.45 8.35
CA GLU A 129 13.53 5.05 8.32
C GLU A 129 12.11 4.95 7.76
N VAL A 130 11.81 3.86 7.04
CA VAL A 130 10.48 3.55 6.52
C VAL A 130 9.51 3.36 7.68
N SER A 131 8.58 4.30 7.81
CA SER A 131 7.50 4.29 8.81
C SER A 131 6.17 3.81 8.24
N ALA A 132 6.02 3.82 6.92
CA ALA A 132 4.90 3.20 6.22
C ALA A 132 5.32 2.66 4.86
N LEU A 133 4.72 1.55 4.46
CA LEU A 133 4.91 0.89 3.18
C LEU A 133 3.56 0.37 2.68
N SER A 134 3.18 0.73 1.45
CA SER A 134 2.02 0.17 0.76
C SER A 134 2.35 -0.19 -0.69
N ILE A 135 1.56 -1.11 -1.26
CA ILE A 135 1.44 -1.28 -2.71
C ILE A 135 0.05 -0.80 -3.12
N GLU A 136 -0.03 0.03 -4.15
CA GLU A 136 -1.27 0.68 -4.58
C GLU A 136 -1.46 0.59 -6.10
N VAL A 137 -2.71 0.52 -6.55
CA VAL A 137 -3.06 0.57 -7.98
C VAL A 137 -2.65 1.93 -8.56
N THR A 138 -1.90 1.93 -9.67
CA THR A 138 -1.49 3.17 -10.32
C THR A 138 -2.71 4.00 -10.77
N GLY A 139 -2.69 5.30 -10.48
CA GLY A 139 -3.73 6.24 -10.91
C GLY A 139 -5.00 6.23 -10.04
N GLN A 140 -5.04 5.47 -8.95
CA GLN A 140 -6.16 5.49 -8.00
C GLN A 140 -6.19 6.84 -7.26
N ARG A 141 -7.30 7.58 -7.34
CA ARG A 141 -7.45 8.96 -6.83
C ARG A 141 -8.05 9.05 -5.42
N CYS A 142 -8.31 7.92 -4.78
CA CYS A 142 -9.10 7.92 -3.54
C CYS A 142 -8.29 8.26 -2.29
N ILE A 143 -6.96 8.36 -2.43
CA ILE A 143 -6.05 8.30 -1.29
C ILE A 143 -4.82 9.18 -1.54
N TYR A 144 -5.04 10.48 -1.31
CA TYR A 144 -4.08 11.57 -1.35
C TYR A 144 -4.34 12.51 -0.17
#